data_AF-A0A2C9KIE7-F1
#
_entry.id   AF-A0A2C9KIE7-F1
#
_cell.length_a   1.000
_cell.length_b   1.000
_cell.length_c   1.000
_cell.angle_alpha   90.00
_cell.angle_beta   90.00
_cell.angle_gamma   90.00
#
_symmetry.space_group_name_H-M   'P 1'
#
loop_
_entity.id
_entity.type
_entity.pdbx_description
1 polymer ?
#
loop_
_entity_poly.entity_id
_entity_poly.type
_entity_poly.pdbx_seq_one_letter_code
_entity_poly.pdbx_strand_id
1 'polypeptide(L)'
;QLQKPLEDYIEANFPQGLVRLIRHTERLGLIKARMSGCRESKGDVLIFFDSHMEVNIDWLPPLLSEIARDNTVVAMATLDYIQAEDLYYKFYKNYLIRYGWNWRLGFYELYFREDQIGPDPRKPRPGPTMVGAAFAIDKNYFFHLGGYDESMSVWGGENLEMGWRVWQCGGRLMHVPCSRIGHVPRSQPYSFPGGREQVEHFNYKRAISVWMGNYSRYVYSIFPDMKAFALTQDNLLQTSLSCVVCQEAKVGSRVKMEDCIIGSRDQWIYTSEHQLVHERSQLCIDVMGNEPVMRTCRPGAATQLWTFHPYHL
;
A
#
# COMPACT_ATOMS: atom_id res chain seq x y z
N GLN A 1 -6.21 26.83 6.23
CA GLN A 1 -7.06 25.69 5.81
C GLN A 1 -8.37 26.26 5.27
N LEU A 2 -8.88 25.76 4.14
CA LEU A 2 -10.01 26.37 3.42
C LEU A 2 -11.39 26.18 4.07
N GLN A 3 -11.55 25.26 5.03
CA GLN A 3 -12.73 25.06 5.92
C GLN A 3 -14.08 25.53 5.31
N LYS A 4 -14.80 26.43 5.98
CA LYS A 4 -16.09 26.98 5.54
C LYS A 4 -16.04 27.64 4.15
N PRO A 5 -15.01 28.45 3.80
CA PRO A 5 -14.87 28.98 2.44
C PRO A 5 -14.95 27.94 1.30
N LEU A 6 -14.46 26.72 1.50
CA LEU A 6 -14.56 25.67 0.48
C LEU A 6 -16.00 25.15 0.33
N GLU A 7 -16.73 25.01 1.44
CA GLU A 7 -18.14 24.59 1.40
C GLU A 7 -18.99 25.63 0.68
N ASP A 8 -18.79 26.91 1.02
CA ASP A 8 -19.51 28.02 0.41
C ASP A 8 -19.22 28.11 -1.09
N TYR A 9 -17.96 27.88 -1.50
CA TYR A 9 -17.59 27.82 -2.91
C TYR A 9 -18.29 26.66 -3.64
N ILE A 10 -18.35 25.47 -3.04
CA ILE A 10 -19.01 24.31 -3.65
C ILE A 10 -20.51 24.58 -3.84
N GLU A 11 -21.18 25.08 -2.80
CA GLU A 11 -22.62 25.36 -2.82
C GLU A 11 -22.98 26.45 -3.84
N ALA A 12 -22.14 27.47 -3.98
CA ALA A 12 -22.38 28.58 -4.90
C ALA A 12 -22.11 28.25 -6.38
N ASN A 13 -21.22 27.28 -6.67
CA ASN A 13 -20.71 27.06 -8.04
C ASN A 13 -21.11 25.72 -8.67
N PHE A 14 -21.66 24.76 -7.92
CA PHE A 14 -22.04 23.45 -8.44
C PHE A 14 -23.50 23.11 -8.15
N PRO A 15 -24.18 22.38 -9.07
CA PRO A 15 -25.50 21.83 -8.80
C PRO A 15 -25.55 21.02 -7.51
N GLN A 16 -26.67 21.13 -6.79
CA GLN A 16 -26.87 20.42 -5.53
C GLN A 16 -26.66 18.90 -5.72
N GLY A 17 -25.73 18.35 -4.94
CA GLY A 17 -25.40 16.92 -4.97
C GLY A 17 -24.39 16.50 -6.05
N LEU A 18 -23.94 17.40 -6.94
CA LEU A 18 -22.91 17.08 -7.93
C LEU A 18 -21.52 16.90 -7.28
N VAL A 19 -21.16 17.82 -6.38
CA VAL A 19 -19.90 17.78 -5.63
C VAL A 19 -20.22 17.58 -4.15
N ARG A 20 -19.57 16.61 -3.52
CA ARG A 20 -19.74 16.31 -2.09
C ARG A 20 -18.39 16.36 -1.38
N LEU A 21 -18.33 17.16 -0.32
CA LEU A 21 -17.17 17.24 0.57
C LEU A 21 -17.35 16.29 1.75
N ILE A 22 -16.35 15.43 2.00
CA ILE A 22 -16.28 14.57 3.19
C ILE A 22 -15.17 15.09 4.09
N ARG A 23 -15.49 15.40 5.35
CA ARG A 23 -14.51 15.84 6.35
C ARG A 23 -14.16 14.70 7.30
N HIS A 24 -12.88 14.58 7.58
CA HIS A 24 -12.36 13.71 8.62
C HIS A 24 -11.87 14.55 9.80
N THR A 25 -12.14 14.07 11.02
CA THR A 25 -11.72 14.73 12.27
C THR A 25 -10.25 14.52 12.59
N GLU A 26 -9.64 13.51 11.98
CA GLU A 26 -8.23 13.15 12.13
C GLU A 26 -7.55 12.94 10.76
N ARG A 27 -6.22 12.92 10.75
CA ARG A 27 -5.44 12.67 9.53
C ARG A 27 -5.40 11.18 9.22
N LEU A 28 -6.32 10.73 8.38
CA LEU A 28 -6.42 9.33 7.97
C LEU A 28 -5.32 8.86 7.00
N GLY A 29 -4.71 9.78 6.26
CA GLY A 29 -3.83 9.42 5.13
C GLY A 29 -4.59 9.18 3.83
N LEU A 30 -3.84 9.02 2.74
CA LEU A 30 -4.35 8.85 1.38
C LEU A 30 -5.29 7.64 1.25
N ILE A 31 -4.84 6.50 1.78
CA ILE A 31 -5.47 5.19 1.57
C ILE A 31 -6.87 5.17 2.20
N LYS A 32 -6.95 5.47 3.50
CA LYS A 32 -8.21 5.53 4.24
C LYS A 32 -9.14 6.64 3.72
N ALA A 33 -8.61 7.80 3.35
CA ALA A 33 -9.42 8.88 2.76
C ALA A 33 -10.04 8.47 1.41
N ARG A 34 -9.29 7.76 0.56
CA ARG A 34 -9.82 7.17 -0.68
C ARG A 34 -10.94 6.19 -0.38
N MET A 35 -10.75 5.31 0.61
CA MET A 35 -11.78 4.33 1.01
C MET A 35 -13.05 5.00 1.52
N SER A 36 -12.96 6.10 2.27
CA SER A 36 -14.13 6.91 2.63
C SER A 36 -14.88 7.45 1.42
N GLY A 37 -14.17 8.00 0.42
CA GLY A 37 -14.78 8.45 -0.83
C GLY A 37 -15.43 7.31 -1.63
N CYS A 38 -14.78 6.14 -1.69
CA CYS A 38 -15.31 4.97 -2.41
C CYS A 38 -16.62 4.48 -1.82
N ARG A 39 -16.74 4.45 -0.49
CA ARG A 39 -17.96 4.02 0.22
C ARG A 39 -19.14 4.96 -0.03
N GLU A 40 -18.88 6.27 -0.08
CA GLU A 40 -19.92 7.28 -0.30
C GLU A 40 -20.29 7.47 -1.78
N SER A 41 -19.44 7.03 -2.70
CA SER A 41 -19.67 7.12 -4.14
C SER A 41 -20.94 6.35 -4.55
N LYS A 42 -21.66 6.84 -5.57
CA LYS A 42 -22.87 6.18 -6.09
C LYS A 42 -22.75 5.72 -7.55
N GLY A 43 -21.67 6.09 -8.24
CA GLY A 43 -21.44 5.69 -9.63
C GLY A 43 -20.99 4.24 -9.74
N ASP A 44 -21.17 3.66 -10.93
CA ASP A 44 -20.78 2.29 -11.26
C ASP A 44 -19.26 2.13 -11.41
N VAL A 45 -18.56 3.21 -11.76
CA VAL A 45 -17.11 3.25 -11.92
C VAL A 45 -16.51 4.27 -10.96
N LEU A 46 -15.46 3.85 -10.25
CA LEU A 46 -14.63 4.71 -9.42
C LEU A 46 -13.50 5.29 -10.27
N ILE A 47 -13.26 6.60 -10.13
CA ILE A 47 -12.15 7.29 -10.80
C ILE A 47 -11.38 8.09 -9.76
N PHE A 48 -10.06 7.85 -9.71
CA PHE A 48 -9.20 8.43 -8.68
C PHE A 48 -8.36 9.56 -9.26
N PHE A 49 -8.40 10.72 -8.60
CA PHE A 49 -7.60 11.88 -8.93
C PHE A 49 -6.81 12.36 -7.72
N ASP A 50 -5.62 12.88 -7.98
CA ASP A 50 -4.94 13.75 -7.05
C ASP A 50 -5.55 15.16 -7.13
N SER A 51 -5.40 15.95 -6.08
CA SER A 51 -6.01 17.29 -5.97
C SER A 51 -5.35 18.37 -6.86
N HIS A 52 -4.42 17.99 -7.73
CA HIS A 52 -3.54 18.87 -8.49
C HIS A 52 -3.34 18.29 -9.89
N MET A 53 -4.46 18.07 -10.58
CA MET A 53 -4.54 17.46 -11.90
C MET A 53 -5.50 18.24 -12.79
N GLU A 54 -5.26 18.18 -14.10
CA GLU A 54 -6.17 18.73 -15.12
C GLU A 54 -6.48 17.65 -16.17
N VAL A 55 -7.76 17.38 -16.40
CA VAL A 55 -8.20 16.39 -17.38
C VAL A 55 -8.26 16.99 -18.78
N ASN A 56 -7.88 16.21 -19.80
CA ASN A 56 -7.91 16.66 -21.19
C ASN A 56 -9.28 16.41 -21.85
N ILE A 57 -9.48 16.89 -23.08
CA ILE A 57 -10.69 16.62 -23.87
C ILE A 57 -10.84 15.11 -24.07
N ASP A 58 -12.08 14.60 -23.93
CA ASP A 58 -12.42 13.18 -24.13
C ASP A 58 -11.56 12.19 -23.32
N TRP A 59 -11.04 12.61 -22.17
CA TRP A 59 -10.24 11.74 -21.30
C TRP A 59 -11.02 10.54 -20.75
N LEU A 60 -12.33 10.71 -20.51
CA LEU A 60 -13.16 9.72 -19.80
C LEU A 60 -13.64 8.55 -20.68
N PRO A 61 -14.23 8.77 -21.87
CA PRO A 61 -14.78 7.68 -22.68
C PRO A 61 -13.80 6.52 -22.98
N PRO A 62 -12.51 6.76 -23.28
CA PRO A 62 -11.54 5.69 -23.50
C PRO A 62 -11.34 4.79 -22.27
N LEU A 63 -11.38 5.34 -21.05
CA LEU A 63 -11.25 4.56 -19.82
C LEU A 63 -12.48 3.71 -19.58
N LEU A 64 -13.67 4.31 -19.68
CA LEU A 64 -14.94 3.60 -19.49
C LEU A 64 -15.15 2.52 -20.54
N SER A 65 -14.68 2.73 -21.77
CA SER A 65 -14.79 1.75 -22.84
C SER A 65 -14.03 0.46 -22.54
N GLU A 66 -12.89 0.53 -21.84
CA GLU A 66 -12.16 -0.67 -21.42
C GLU A 66 -12.88 -1.43 -20.31
N ILE A 67 -13.41 -0.70 -19.31
CA ILE A 67 -14.16 -1.30 -18.19
C ILE A 67 -15.49 -1.91 -18.68
N ALA A 68 -16.15 -1.27 -19.63
CA ALA A 68 -17.38 -1.80 -20.23
C ALA A 68 -17.16 -3.09 -21.04
N ARG A 69 -15.95 -3.30 -21.58
CA ARG A 69 -15.58 -4.55 -22.27
C ARG A 69 -15.26 -5.66 -21.28
N ASP A 70 -14.61 -5.33 -20.18
CA ASP A 70 -14.19 -6.26 -19.14
C ASP A 70 -14.15 -5.52 -17.79
N ASN A 71 -15.08 -5.83 -16.90
CA ASN A 71 -15.21 -5.14 -15.62
C ASN A 71 -14.08 -5.48 -14.63
N THR A 72 -13.20 -6.44 -14.96
CA THR A 72 -12.00 -6.77 -14.18
C THR A 72 -10.78 -5.92 -14.56
N VAL A 73 -10.96 -4.97 -15.50
CA VAL A 73 -9.92 -4.04 -15.94
C VAL A 73 -9.81 -2.84 -15.00
N VAL A 74 -8.57 -2.51 -14.65
CA VAL A 74 -8.18 -1.19 -14.15
C VAL A 74 -7.61 -0.39 -15.32
N ALA A 75 -8.35 0.62 -15.77
CA ALA A 75 -7.97 1.45 -16.91
C ALA A 75 -7.24 2.70 -16.43
N MET A 76 -6.01 2.89 -16.87
CA MET A 76 -5.14 4.01 -16.48
C MET A 76 -4.97 4.99 -17.64
N ALA A 77 -5.20 6.27 -17.36
CA ALA A 77 -4.88 7.32 -18.30
C ALA A 77 -3.36 7.50 -18.45
N THR A 78 -2.95 8.12 -19.54
CA THR A 78 -1.58 8.64 -19.67
C THR A 78 -1.46 9.91 -18.84
N LEU A 79 -0.49 9.93 -17.93
CA LEU A 79 -0.17 11.12 -17.15
C LEU A 79 0.79 12.02 -17.94
N ASP A 80 0.30 13.21 -18.29
CA ASP A 80 1.14 14.32 -18.74
C ASP A 80 1.63 15.12 -17.54
N TYR A 81 2.64 15.98 -17.76
CA TYR A 81 3.17 16.84 -16.71
C TYR A 81 2.73 18.28 -16.89
N ILE A 82 2.26 18.88 -15.81
CA ILE A 82 2.01 20.32 -15.71
C ILE A 82 3.13 20.90 -14.84
N GLN A 83 3.84 21.91 -15.34
CA GLN A 83 4.91 22.55 -14.57
C GLN A 83 4.34 23.28 -13.35
N ALA A 84 4.98 23.11 -12.19
CA ALA A 84 4.51 23.72 -10.96
C ALA A 84 4.74 25.23 -10.94
N GLU A 85 5.70 25.74 -11.72
CA GLU A 85 6.14 27.14 -11.70
C GLU A 85 5.22 28.06 -12.51
N ASP A 86 4.77 27.63 -13.68
CA ASP A 86 4.02 28.44 -14.65
C ASP A 86 2.73 27.76 -15.15
N LEU A 87 2.40 26.57 -14.62
CA LEU A 87 1.27 25.74 -15.05
C LEU A 87 1.30 25.35 -16.53
N TYR A 88 2.48 25.38 -17.16
CA TYR A 88 2.61 24.93 -18.54
C TYR A 88 2.35 23.43 -18.67
N TYR A 89 1.36 23.07 -19.49
CA TYR A 89 1.01 21.68 -19.81
C TYR A 89 2.01 21.10 -20.83
N LYS A 90 2.89 20.21 -20.38
CA LYS A 90 3.88 19.54 -21.23
C LYS A 90 3.27 18.33 -21.92
N PHE A 91 2.90 18.51 -23.17
CA PHE A 91 2.49 17.42 -24.04
C PHE A 91 3.69 16.82 -24.78
N TYR A 92 3.88 15.52 -24.63
CA TYR A 92 4.88 14.76 -25.37
C TYR A 92 4.21 13.86 -26.41
N LYS A 93 4.51 14.08 -27.69
CA LYS A 93 4.01 13.22 -28.77
C LYS A 93 4.58 11.81 -28.60
N ASN A 94 3.75 10.79 -28.77
CA ASN A 94 4.09 9.37 -28.59
C ASN A 94 4.59 9.01 -27.18
N TYR A 95 4.16 9.76 -26.17
CA TYR A 95 4.45 9.46 -24.77
C TYR A 95 3.67 8.23 -24.31
N LEU A 96 4.29 7.06 -24.50
CA LEU A 96 3.75 5.74 -24.17
C LEU A 96 4.47 5.18 -22.96
N ILE A 97 4.10 5.70 -21.80
CA ILE A 97 4.68 5.33 -20.53
C ILE A 97 4.11 4.02 -20.00
N ARG A 98 4.97 3.23 -19.36
CA ARG A 98 4.64 2.08 -18.54
C ARG A 98 5.25 2.25 -17.17
N TYR A 99 4.63 1.68 -16.16
CA TYR A 99 5.15 1.77 -14.79
C TYR A 99 5.90 0.51 -14.39
N GLY A 100 6.81 0.62 -13.44
CA GLY A 100 7.55 -0.49 -12.88
C GLY A 100 7.99 -0.22 -11.44
N TRP A 101 8.66 -1.21 -10.85
CA TRP A 101 9.29 -1.09 -9.54
C TRP A 101 10.57 -1.90 -9.49
N ASN A 102 11.50 -1.52 -8.63
CA ASN A 102 12.74 -2.26 -8.37
C ASN A 102 12.60 -3.10 -7.09
N TRP A 103 13.62 -3.91 -6.77
CA TRP A 103 13.62 -4.71 -5.53
C TRP A 103 13.73 -3.90 -4.24
N ARG A 104 13.97 -2.58 -4.34
CA ARG A 104 13.80 -1.63 -3.22
C ARG A 104 12.35 -1.13 -3.08
N LEU A 105 11.44 -1.64 -3.92
CA LEU A 105 10.04 -1.23 -4.03
C LEU A 105 9.85 0.23 -4.45
N GLY A 106 10.90 0.85 -4.98
CA GLY A 106 10.81 2.16 -5.59
C GLY A 106 10.07 2.07 -6.93
N PHE A 107 8.93 2.75 -7.01
CA PHE A 107 8.16 2.94 -8.24
C PHE A 107 8.91 3.84 -9.21
N TYR A 108 8.88 3.51 -10.49
CA TYR A 108 9.47 4.33 -11.55
C TYR A 108 8.64 4.26 -12.83
N GLU A 109 8.82 5.29 -13.65
CA GLU A 109 8.30 5.35 -15.01
C GLU A 109 9.32 4.80 -16.00
N LEU A 110 8.83 4.07 -17.00
CA LEU A 110 9.55 3.61 -18.18
C LEU A 110 8.71 3.90 -19.43
N TYR A 111 9.28 3.60 -20.58
CA TYR A 111 8.55 3.52 -21.84
C TYR A 111 8.21 2.07 -22.18
N PHE A 112 7.10 1.88 -22.89
CA PHE A 112 6.86 0.64 -23.62
C PHE A 112 7.94 0.46 -24.68
N ARG A 113 8.50 -0.75 -24.77
CA ARG A 113 9.43 -1.11 -25.85
C ARG A 113 8.67 -1.23 -27.17
N GLU A 114 9.36 -1.10 -28.30
CA GLU A 114 8.75 -1.20 -29.64
C GLU A 114 7.95 -2.50 -29.83
N ASP A 115 8.48 -3.62 -29.35
CA ASP A 115 7.81 -4.93 -29.40
C ASP A 115 6.57 -5.05 -28.50
N GLN A 116 6.37 -4.12 -27.56
CA GLN A 116 5.21 -4.07 -26.66
C GLN A 116 4.12 -3.10 -27.12
N ILE A 117 4.43 -2.17 -28.03
CA ILE A 117 3.47 -1.16 -28.51
C ILE A 117 2.45 -1.79 -29.46
N GLY A 118 2.90 -2.75 -30.27
CA GLY A 118 2.11 -3.36 -31.33
C GLY A 118 1.93 -2.42 -32.53
N PRO A 119 1.04 -2.77 -33.48
CA PRO A 119 0.91 -2.04 -34.74
C PRO A 119 0.21 -0.68 -34.61
N ASP A 120 -0.59 -0.47 -33.56
CA ASP A 120 -1.29 0.79 -33.30
C ASP A 120 -0.94 1.36 -31.91
N PRO A 121 -0.14 2.45 -31.84
CA PRO A 121 0.27 3.06 -30.58
C PRO A 121 -0.88 3.67 -29.78
N ARG A 122 -2.07 3.82 -30.37
CA ARG A 122 -3.25 4.37 -29.69
C ARG A 122 -4.04 3.32 -28.91
N LYS A 123 -3.82 2.03 -29.18
CA LYS A 123 -4.57 0.96 -28.52
C LYS A 123 -4.18 0.80 -27.05
N PRO A 124 -5.14 0.49 -26.16
CA PRO A 124 -4.84 0.14 -24.78
C PRO A 124 -3.91 -1.07 -24.69
N ARG A 125 -3.05 -1.11 -23.68
CA ARG A 125 -2.06 -2.18 -23.52
C ARG A 125 -1.72 -2.49 -22.06
N PRO A 126 -1.39 -3.75 -21.74
CA PRO A 126 -1.17 -4.16 -20.36
C PRO A 126 0.15 -3.63 -19.80
N GLY A 127 0.12 -3.18 -18.54
CA GLY A 127 1.29 -2.78 -17.76
C GLY A 127 1.49 -3.63 -16.51
N PRO A 128 2.72 -3.75 -15.97
CA PRO A 128 2.99 -4.65 -14.86
C PRO A 128 2.55 -4.11 -13.50
N THR A 129 2.37 -2.79 -13.38
CA THR A 129 1.87 -2.14 -12.17
C THR A 129 1.10 -0.88 -12.54
N MET A 130 0.51 -0.22 -11.54
CA MET A 130 -0.31 0.97 -11.70
C MET A 130 0.30 2.18 -11.01
N VAL A 131 -0.03 3.36 -11.55
CA VAL A 131 0.11 4.62 -10.83
C VAL A 131 -1.07 4.77 -9.87
N GLY A 132 -0.81 5.36 -8.69
CA GLY A 132 -1.83 5.55 -7.66
C GLY A 132 -2.91 6.58 -8.00
N ALA A 133 -2.84 7.29 -9.12
CA ALA A 133 -3.80 8.33 -9.54
C ALA A 133 -4.20 8.15 -11.02
N ALA A 134 -5.19 8.89 -11.50
CA ALA A 134 -5.64 8.90 -12.89
C ALA A 134 -6.01 7.51 -13.47
N PHE A 135 -6.68 6.70 -12.65
CA PHE A 135 -7.20 5.41 -13.09
C PHE A 135 -8.68 5.29 -12.77
N ALA A 136 -9.35 4.44 -13.55
CA ALA A 136 -10.74 4.07 -13.41
C ALA A 136 -10.85 2.56 -13.17
N ILE A 137 -11.81 2.16 -12.34
CA ILE A 137 -12.09 0.75 -12.03
C ILE A 137 -13.59 0.58 -11.76
N ASP A 138 -14.17 -0.53 -12.20
CA ASP A 138 -15.54 -0.91 -11.81
C ASP A 138 -15.65 -0.96 -10.28
N LYS A 139 -16.69 -0.31 -9.74
CA LYS A 139 -16.87 -0.18 -8.29
C LYS A 139 -17.07 -1.54 -7.62
N ASN A 140 -17.85 -2.43 -8.23
CA ASN A 140 -18.12 -3.75 -7.66
C ASN A 140 -16.86 -4.61 -7.69
N TYR A 141 -16.08 -4.53 -8.78
CA TYR A 141 -14.79 -5.21 -8.87
C TYR A 141 -13.78 -4.68 -7.85
N PHE A 142 -13.70 -3.35 -7.64
CA PHE A 142 -12.85 -2.75 -6.61
C PHE A 142 -13.15 -3.33 -5.21
N PHE A 143 -14.43 -3.42 -4.84
CA PHE A 143 -14.82 -4.00 -3.55
C PHE A 143 -14.73 -5.53 -3.52
N HIS A 144 -14.90 -6.21 -4.65
CA HIS A 144 -14.65 -7.64 -4.77
C HIS A 144 -13.18 -8.00 -4.48
N LEU A 145 -12.25 -7.16 -4.94
CA LEU A 145 -10.83 -7.24 -4.58
C LEU A 145 -10.55 -6.85 -3.12
N GLY A 146 -11.55 -6.42 -2.34
CA GLY A 146 -11.40 -5.97 -0.95
C GLY A 146 -11.01 -4.50 -0.80
N GLY A 147 -11.02 -3.70 -1.87
CA GLY A 147 -10.56 -2.32 -1.87
C GLY A 147 -9.06 -2.19 -1.53
N TYR A 148 -8.64 -1.03 -1.01
CA TYR A 148 -7.28 -0.91 -0.49
C TYR A 148 -7.13 -1.57 0.89
N ASP A 149 -5.92 -2.04 1.21
CA ASP A 149 -5.56 -2.44 2.57
C ASP A 149 -5.58 -1.24 3.53
N GLU A 150 -6.69 -1.05 4.24
CA GLU A 150 -6.89 0.05 5.18
C GLU A 150 -6.00 0.00 6.42
N SER A 151 -5.29 -1.11 6.65
CA SER A 151 -4.26 -1.16 7.69
C SER A 151 -2.96 -0.49 7.25
N MET A 152 -2.78 -0.19 5.94
CA MET A 152 -1.68 0.66 5.49
C MET A 152 -1.80 2.08 6.03
N SER A 153 -0.65 2.68 6.31
CA SER A 153 -0.55 3.99 6.96
C SER A 153 -0.14 5.08 5.97
N VAL A 154 -0.81 6.23 6.04
CA VAL A 154 -0.51 7.46 5.29
C VAL A 154 -0.46 7.32 3.76
N TRP A 155 0.64 6.80 3.21
CA TRP A 155 0.95 6.74 1.78
C TRP A 155 2.08 5.73 1.53
N GLY A 156 2.11 5.12 0.35
CA GLY A 156 3.23 4.34 -0.15
C GLY A 156 2.93 2.85 -0.21
N GLY A 157 3.24 2.23 -1.34
CA GLY A 157 3.05 0.79 -1.58
C GLY A 157 1.65 0.38 -2.01
N GLU A 158 0.64 1.22 -1.83
CA GLU A 158 -0.75 0.88 -2.13
C GLU A 158 -0.99 0.64 -3.63
N ASN A 159 -0.24 1.35 -4.48
CA ASN A 159 -0.32 1.20 -5.93
C ASN A 159 0.36 -0.09 -6.40
N LEU A 160 1.47 -0.50 -5.77
CA LEU A 160 2.13 -1.77 -6.06
C LEU A 160 1.26 -2.94 -5.60
N GLU A 161 0.75 -2.85 -4.38
CA GLU A 161 -0.12 -3.85 -3.77
C GLU A 161 -1.38 -4.08 -4.61
N MET A 162 -2.12 -3.01 -4.95
CA MET A 162 -3.29 -3.11 -5.82
C MET A 162 -2.93 -3.64 -7.21
N GLY A 163 -1.81 -3.19 -7.79
CA GLY A 163 -1.35 -3.66 -9.09
C GLY A 163 -1.07 -5.16 -9.11
N TRP A 164 -0.40 -5.68 -8.08
CA TRP A 164 -0.13 -7.11 -7.93
C TRP A 164 -1.42 -7.90 -7.69
N ARG A 165 -2.30 -7.40 -6.82
CA ARG A 165 -3.58 -8.01 -6.51
C ARG A 165 -4.44 -8.19 -7.76
N VAL A 166 -4.59 -7.13 -8.57
CA VAL A 166 -5.37 -7.18 -9.81
C VAL A 166 -4.87 -8.28 -10.74
N TRP A 167 -3.55 -8.34 -11.00
CA TRP A 167 -2.98 -9.36 -11.88
C TRP A 167 -3.09 -10.78 -11.32
N GLN A 168 -2.79 -10.97 -10.03
CA GLN A 168 -2.79 -12.29 -9.40
C GLN A 168 -4.20 -12.83 -9.14
N CYS A 169 -5.21 -11.95 -9.11
CA CYS A 169 -6.62 -12.30 -8.97
C CYS A 169 -7.37 -12.36 -10.31
N GLY A 170 -6.67 -12.32 -11.45
CA GLY A 170 -7.24 -12.57 -12.78
C GLY A 170 -7.74 -11.35 -13.54
N GLY A 171 -7.60 -10.14 -13.00
CA GLY A 171 -7.88 -8.89 -13.71
C GLY A 171 -6.68 -8.37 -14.51
N ARG A 172 -6.81 -7.15 -15.04
CA ARG A 172 -5.80 -6.56 -15.93
C ARG A 172 -5.57 -5.07 -15.64
N LEU A 173 -4.31 -4.66 -15.65
CA LEU A 173 -3.92 -3.24 -15.61
C LEU A 173 -3.68 -2.74 -17.04
N MET A 174 -4.51 -1.83 -17.53
CA MET A 174 -4.48 -1.37 -18.92
C MET A 174 -4.09 0.11 -19.00
N HIS A 175 -2.99 0.42 -19.68
CA HIS A 175 -2.63 1.79 -20.07
C HIS A 175 -3.45 2.19 -21.28
N VAL A 176 -4.14 3.34 -21.22
CA VAL A 176 -5.06 3.83 -22.25
C VAL A 176 -4.51 5.14 -22.85
N PRO A 177 -3.78 5.09 -23.98
CA PRO A 177 -3.06 6.24 -24.54
C PRO A 177 -3.95 7.42 -24.96
N CYS A 178 -5.20 7.13 -25.34
CA CYS A 178 -6.18 8.15 -25.74
C CYS A 178 -6.77 8.92 -24.56
N SER A 179 -6.66 8.41 -23.34
CA SER A 179 -7.03 9.16 -22.14
C SER A 179 -5.80 9.87 -21.61
N ARG A 180 -5.84 11.21 -21.51
CA ARG A 180 -4.70 12.02 -21.04
C ARG A 180 -5.12 12.94 -19.91
N ILE A 181 -4.31 12.99 -18.86
CA ILE A 181 -4.56 13.80 -17.67
C ILE A 181 -3.22 14.42 -17.26
N GLY A 182 -3.17 15.74 -17.12
CA GLY A 182 -2.01 16.45 -16.62
C GLY A 182 -1.92 16.34 -15.10
N HIS A 183 -0.71 16.14 -14.58
CA HIS A 183 -0.39 16.08 -13.15
C HIS A 183 0.70 17.09 -12.82
N VAL A 184 0.53 17.83 -11.73
CA VAL A 184 1.57 18.73 -11.22
C VAL A 184 2.49 17.94 -10.28
N PRO A 185 3.72 17.59 -10.68
CA PRO A 185 4.64 16.87 -9.81
C PRO A 185 5.11 17.78 -8.68
N ARG A 186 5.16 17.26 -7.45
CA ARG A 186 5.65 18.00 -6.29
C ARG A 186 6.34 17.10 -5.29
N SER A 187 7.22 17.70 -4.49
CA SER A 187 7.65 17.07 -3.24
C SER A 187 6.44 16.90 -2.32
N GLN A 188 6.38 15.79 -1.57
CA GLN A 188 5.26 15.54 -0.65
C GLN A 188 5.26 16.61 0.47
N PRO A 189 4.25 17.49 0.56
CA PRO A 189 4.28 18.63 1.49
C PRO A 189 3.74 18.28 2.88
N TYR A 190 3.76 16.99 3.26
CA TYR A 190 3.11 16.49 4.47
C TYR A 190 4.03 15.59 5.30
N SER A 191 3.77 15.51 6.60
CA SER A 191 4.57 14.74 7.55
C SER A 191 4.23 13.24 7.55
N PHE A 192 5.22 12.45 7.96
CA PHE A 192 5.10 11.02 8.19
C PHE A 192 5.37 10.75 9.68
N PRO A 193 4.39 10.22 10.44
CA PRO A 193 4.63 9.83 11.83
C PRO A 193 5.78 8.83 11.90
N GLY A 194 6.82 9.11 12.70
CA GLY A 194 8.01 8.25 12.81
C GLY A 194 8.96 8.28 11.60
N GLY A 195 8.67 9.12 10.59
CA GLY A 195 9.49 9.26 9.39
C GLY A 195 8.96 8.46 8.20
N ARG A 196 9.31 8.93 7.01
CA ARG A 196 8.80 8.39 5.74
C ARG A 196 9.19 6.93 5.54
N GLU A 197 10.46 6.61 5.79
CA GLU A 197 11.00 5.26 5.62
C GLU A 197 10.25 4.24 6.48
N GLN A 198 9.98 4.56 7.75
CA GLN A 198 9.26 3.66 8.64
C GLN A 198 7.84 3.34 8.14
N VAL A 199 7.11 4.37 7.68
CA VAL A 199 5.76 4.22 7.14
C VAL A 199 5.75 3.42 5.84
N GLU A 200 6.65 3.75 4.91
CA GLU A 200 6.78 3.02 3.65
C GLU A 200 7.17 1.56 3.90
N HIS A 201 8.16 1.31 4.77
CA HIS A 201 8.59 -0.04 5.10
C HIS A 201 7.49 -0.88 5.74
N PHE A 202 6.68 -0.25 6.61
CA PHE A 202 5.49 -0.87 7.17
C PHE A 202 4.52 -1.30 6.06
N ASN A 203 4.13 -0.39 5.16
CA ASN A 203 3.18 -0.71 4.08
C ASN A 203 3.75 -1.73 3.08
N TYR A 204 4.99 -1.53 2.65
CA TYR A 204 5.70 -2.44 1.75
C TYR A 204 5.72 -3.85 2.31
N LYS A 205 6.04 -4.01 3.58
CA LYS A 205 6.07 -5.34 4.18
C LYS A 205 4.69 -6.01 4.12
N ARG A 206 3.58 -5.27 4.31
CA ARG A 206 2.22 -5.83 4.17
C ARG A 206 2.02 -6.38 2.77
N ALA A 207 2.33 -5.57 1.76
CA ALA A 207 2.18 -5.95 0.37
C ALA A 207 3.04 -7.17 0.00
N ILE A 208 4.34 -7.18 0.36
CA ILE A 208 5.25 -8.28 -0.04
C ILE A 208 4.92 -9.59 0.67
N SER A 209 4.43 -9.54 1.91
CA SER A 209 4.12 -10.75 2.70
C SER A 209 2.94 -11.53 2.10
N VAL A 210 2.04 -10.83 1.41
CA VAL A 210 0.88 -11.43 0.74
C VAL A 210 1.21 -11.80 -0.71
N TRP A 211 1.83 -10.89 -1.47
CA TRP A 211 1.82 -10.96 -2.93
C TRP A 211 3.11 -11.42 -3.59
N MET A 212 4.26 -11.38 -2.89
CA MET A 212 5.55 -11.66 -3.53
C MET A 212 6.03 -13.09 -3.37
N GLY A 213 5.40 -13.90 -2.49
CA GLY A 213 5.80 -15.28 -2.24
C GLY A 213 7.32 -15.43 -2.07
N ASN A 214 7.93 -16.32 -2.84
CA ASN A 214 9.39 -16.57 -2.81
C ASN A 214 10.25 -15.40 -3.29
N TYR A 215 9.70 -14.43 -4.05
CA TYR A 215 10.44 -13.26 -4.52
C TYR A 215 10.67 -12.22 -3.43
N SER A 216 9.92 -12.30 -2.31
CA SER A 216 10.14 -11.45 -1.13
C SER A 216 11.59 -11.50 -0.63
N ARG A 217 12.30 -12.62 -0.85
CA ARG A 217 13.72 -12.78 -0.52
C ARG A 217 14.63 -11.70 -1.12
N TYR A 218 14.33 -11.19 -2.31
CA TYR A 218 15.12 -10.14 -2.97
C TYR A 218 14.95 -8.78 -2.28
N VAL A 219 13.73 -8.46 -1.84
CA VAL A 219 13.45 -7.26 -1.05
C VAL A 219 14.16 -7.38 0.30
N TYR A 220 14.01 -8.53 0.96
CA TYR A 220 14.62 -8.77 2.26
C TYR A 220 16.14 -8.90 2.25
N SER A 221 16.77 -9.21 1.12
CA SER A 221 18.24 -9.12 1.01
C SER A 221 18.73 -7.68 1.01
N ILE A 222 17.88 -6.74 0.62
CA ILE A 222 18.19 -5.31 0.59
C ILE A 222 17.77 -4.63 1.89
N PHE A 223 16.64 -5.06 2.48
CA PHE A 223 16.12 -4.60 3.76
C PHE A 223 15.96 -5.77 4.74
N PRO A 224 17.05 -6.26 5.35
CA PRO A 224 17.00 -7.36 6.32
C PRO A 224 16.06 -7.10 7.49
N ASP A 225 15.96 -5.84 7.93
CA ASP A 225 15.14 -5.43 9.08
C ASP A 225 13.63 -5.66 8.85
N MET A 226 13.19 -5.71 7.59
CA MET A 226 11.81 -6.09 7.28
C MET A 226 11.53 -7.58 7.59
N LYS A 227 12.54 -8.45 7.71
CA LYS A 227 12.36 -9.83 8.20
C LYS A 227 12.37 -9.93 9.72
N ALA A 228 13.03 -9.00 10.40
CA ALA A 228 13.39 -9.15 11.80
C ALA A 228 12.18 -8.99 12.73
N PHE A 229 12.25 -9.71 13.85
CA PHE A 229 11.48 -9.41 15.04
C PHE A 229 12.21 -8.33 15.83
N ALA A 230 11.48 -7.32 16.27
CA ALA A 230 11.91 -6.31 17.22
C ALA A 230 11.15 -6.54 18.54
N LEU A 231 11.85 -6.33 19.65
CA LEU A 231 11.20 -6.15 20.95
C LEU A 231 11.07 -4.65 21.20
N THR A 232 9.85 -4.15 21.33
CA THR A 232 9.61 -2.72 21.56
C THR A 232 9.91 -2.30 23.00
N GLN A 233 9.97 -1.00 23.26
CA GLN A 233 10.05 -0.45 24.63
C GLN A 233 8.83 -0.83 25.48
N ASP A 234 7.68 -1.11 24.84
CA ASP A 234 6.45 -1.57 25.50
C ASP A 234 6.40 -3.10 25.65
N ASN A 235 7.54 -3.79 25.52
CA ASN A 235 7.68 -5.25 25.63
C ASN A 235 6.87 -6.05 24.59
N LEU A 236 6.62 -5.50 23.41
CA LEU A 236 5.98 -6.25 22.32
C LEU A 236 7.04 -6.90 21.44
N LEU A 237 7.05 -8.23 21.41
CA LEU A 237 7.82 -8.98 20.44
C LEU A 237 7.03 -8.99 19.13
N GLN A 238 7.50 -8.25 18.14
CA GLN A 238 6.75 -8.05 16.90
C GLN A 238 7.68 -8.02 15.71
N THR A 239 7.16 -8.38 14.55
CA THR A 239 7.72 -7.85 13.31
C THR A 239 7.01 -6.54 12.99
N SER A 240 7.44 -5.80 11.96
CA SER A 240 6.72 -4.58 11.55
C SER A 240 5.22 -4.73 11.25
N LEU A 241 4.66 -5.94 11.09
CA LEU A 241 3.21 -6.13 10.83
C LEU A 241 2.45 -6.88 11.90
N SER A 242 3.14 -7.64 12.74
CA SER A 242 2.50 -8.70 13.51
C SER A 242 3.22 -8.92 14.81
N CYS A 243 2.43 -9.12 15.87
CA CYS A 243 2.88 -9.35 17.21
C CYS A 243 2.92 -10.87 17.44
N VAL A 244 3.97 -11.31 18.13
CA VAL A 244 4.07 -12.68 18.61
C VAL A 244 3.13 -12.80 19.81
N VAL A 245 2.19 -13.74 19.73
CA VAL A 245 1.19 -13.99 20.76
C VAL A 245 1.06 -15.47 21.06
N CYS A 246 0.60 -15.79 22.26
CA CYS A 246 0.32 -17.14 22.71
C CYS A 246 -0.83 -17.15 23.73
N GLN A 247 -2.07 -17.09 23.23
CA GLN A 247 -3.29 -16.97 24.05
C GLN A 247 -3.45 -18.04 25.16
N GLU A 248 -3.14 -19.31 24.87
CA GLU A 248 -3.26 -20.40 25.86
C GLU A 248 -2.09 -20.42 26.87
N ALA A 249 -0.92 -19.92 26.46
CA ALA A 249 0.31 -19.79 27.24
C ALA A 249 0.65 -21.00 28.14
N LYS A 250 0.45 -22.24 27.67
CA LYS A 250 0.82 -23.49 28.36
C LYS A 250 2.04 -24.14 27.72
N VAL A 251 2.72 -25.01 28.45
CA VAL A 251 3.84 -25.81 27.91
C VAL A 251 3.37 -26.61 26.69
N GLY A 252 4.09 -26.47 25.57
CA GLY A 252 3.75 -27.08 24.29
C GLY A 252 2.87 -26.23 23.37
N SER A 253 2.35 -25.09 23.85
CA SER A 253 1.57 -24.17 23.02
C SER A 253 2.44 -23.59 21.90
N ARG A 254 1.88 -23.43 20.70
CA ARG A 254 2.55 -22.76 19.59
C ARG A 254 2.38 -21.26 19.71
N VAL A 255 3.46 -20.51 19.50
CA VAL A 255 3.34 -19.06 19.32
C VAL A 255 2.76 -18.76 17.94
N LYS A 256 1.96 -17.70 17.84
CA LYS A 256 1.28 -17.27 16.62
C LYS A 256 1.64 -15.83 16.32
N MET A 257 1.43 -15.44 15.07
CA MET A 257 1.51 -14.04 14.65
C MET A 257 0.09 -13.49 14.52
N GLU A 258 -0.22 -12.42 15.24
CA GLU A 258 -1.47 -11.67 15.10
C GLU A 258 -1.17 -10.22 14.69
N ASP A 259 -2.12 -9.53 14.03
CA ASP A 259 -1.95 -8.12 13.68
C ASP A 259 -1.82 -7.29 14.97
N CYS A 260 -0.74 -6.53 15.12
CA CYS A 260 -0.48 -5.78 16.34
C CYS A 260 -1.54 -4.71 16.64
N ILE A 261 -2.24 -4.19 15.63
CA ILE A 261 -3.16 -3.06 15.81
C ILE A 261 -4.51 -3.56 16.30
N ILE A 262 -5.04 -4.61 15.67
CA ILE A 262 -6.41 -5.10 15.90
C ILE A 262 -6.48 -6.43 16.67
N GLY A 263 -5.36 -7.16 16.76
CA GLY A 263 -5.27 -8.46 17.43
C GLY A 263 -4.82 -8.38 18.87
N SER A 264 -4.54 -9.55 19.45
CA SER A 264 -4.04 -9.68 20.82
C SER A 264 -2.62 -9.11 20.94
N ARG A 265 -2.27 -8.62 22.12
CA ARG A 265 -0.91 -8.14 22.43
C ARG A 265 -0.43 -8.81 23.69
N ASP A 266 0.48 -9.76 23.51
CA ASP A 266 1.20 -10.36 24.63
C ASP A 266 2.51 -9.60 24.86
N GLN A 267 2.90 -9.53 26.13
CA GLN A 267 4.11 -8.86 26.55
C GLN A 267 5.22 -9.89 26.79
N TRP A 268 6.44 -9.48 26.43
CA TRP A 268 7.61 -10.33 26.39
C TRP A 268 8.78 -9.64 27.08
N ILE A 269 9.40 -10.36 28.01
CA ILE A 269 10.56 -9.90 28.75
C ILE A 269 11.79 -10.54 28.12
N TYR A 270 12.77 -9.72 27.75
CA TYR A 270 14.09 -10.19 27.35
C TYR A 270 15.04 -10.16 28.54
N THR A 271 15.48 -11.34 28.98
CA THR A 271 16.28 -11.49 30.19
C THR A 271 17.77 -11.26 29.93
N SER A 272 18.55 -11.04 30.99
CA SER A 272 20.02 -11.00 30.91
C SER A 272 20.65 -12.32 30.46
N GLU A 273 19.90 -13.42 30.52
CA GLU A 273 20.30 -14.75 30.02
C GLU A 273 19.88 -14.97 28.56
N HIS A 274 19.49 -13.91 27.85
CA HIS A 274 19.11 -13.94 26.43
C HIS A 274 17.87 -14.79 26.15
N GLN A 275 16.92 -14.87 27.09
CA GLN A 275 15.66 -15.59 26.90
C GLN A 275 14.51 -14.63 26.64
N LEU A 276 13.55 -15.06 25.82
CA LEU A 276 12.28 -14.37 25.60
C LEU A 276 11.19 -15.04 26.45
N VAL A 277 10.79 -14.36 27.52
CA VAL A 277 9.83 -14.85 28.52
C VAL A 277 8.49 -14.18 28.29
N HIS A 278 7.42 -14.97 28.17
CA HIS A 278 6.06 -14.45 28.15
C HIS A 278 5.66 -13.95 29.55
N GLU A 279 5.34 -12.66 29.67
CA GLU A 279 5.20 -11.97 30.95
C GLU A 279 4.11 -12.59 31.85
N ARG A 280 2.99 -13.04 31.28
CA ARG A 280 1.88 -13.60 32.08
C ARG A 280 2.16 -15.03 32.55
N SER A 281 2.68 -15.89 31.68
CA SER A 281 2.80 -17.32 31.97
C SER A 281 4.18 -17.72 32.50
N GLN A 282 5.17 -16.82 32.41
CA GLN A 282 6.55 -17.08 32.82
C GLN A 282 7.18 -18.28 32.07
N LEU A 283 6.71 -18.51 30.83
CA LEU A 283 7.24 -19.53 29.93
C LEU A 283 8.11 -18.87 28.86
N CYS A 284 9.11 -19.59 28.38
CA CYS A 284 10.04 -19.13 27.37
C CYS A 284 9.65 -19.61 25.98
N ILE A 285 9.95 -18.80 24.96
CA ILE A 285 9.96 -19.28 23.58
C ILE A 285 11.16 -20.23 23.40
N ASP A 286 10.86 -21.46 22.96
CA ASP A 286 11.80 -22.54 22.68
C ASP A 286 11.61 -23.01 21.23
N VAL A 287 12.68 -23.43 20.56
CA VAL A 287 12.63 -23.96 19.20
C VAL A 287 12.61 -25.49 19.24
N MET A 288 11.49 -26.09 18.87
CA MET A 288 11.40 -27.54 18.61
C MET A 288 11.35 -27.80 17.10
N GLY A 289 12.43 -28.38 16.55
CA GLY A 289 12.57 -28.55 15.11
C GLY A 289 12.72 -27.19 14.44
N ASN A 290 11.76 -26.81 13.59
CA ASN A 290 11.69 -25.48 12.94
C ASN A 290 10.52 -24.62 13.47
N GLU A 291 9.86 -25.02 14.55
CA GLU A 291 8.70 -24.31 15.07
C GLU A 291 8.95 -23.72 16.47
N PRO A 292 8.61 -22.45 16.70
CA PRO A 292 8.66 -21.84 18.03
C PRO A 292 7.47 -22.29 18.90
N VAL A 293 7.76 -22.72 20.11
CA VAL A 293 6.79 -23.23 21.09
C VAL A 293 7.08 -22.71 22.50
N MET A 294 6.06 -22.71 23.35
CA MET A 294 6.20 -22.33 24.76
C MET A 294 6.73 -23.50 25.58
N ARG A 295 7.80 -23.30 26.35
CA ARG A 295 8.35 -24.29 27.29
C ARG A 295 8.75 -23.63 28.60
N THR A 296 8.96 -24.46 29.63
CA THR A 296 9.59 -24.00 30.86
C THR A 296 10.95 -23.38 30.53
N CYS A 297 11.23 -22.21 31.09
CA CYS A 297 12.49 -21.51 30.90
C CYS A 297 13.65 -22.36 31.43
N ARG A 298 14.67 -22.55 30.59
CA ARG A 298 15.88 -23.32 30.88
C ARG A 298 17.11 -22.45 30.58
N PRO A 299 17.68 -21.80 31.60
CA PRO A 299 18.92 -21.04 31.48
C PRO A 299 19.99 -21.81 30.71
N GLY A 300 20.63 -21.15 29.73
CA GLY A 300 21.69 -21.76 28.92
C GLY A 300 21.23 -22.80 27.87
N ALA A 301 19.93 -23.08 27.74
CA ALA A 301 19.45 -23.93 26.66
C ALA A 301 19.57 -23.22 25.30
N ALA A 302 20.35 -23.79 24.38
CA ALA A 302 20.60 -23.21 23.05
C ALA A 302 19.32 -22.96 22.24
N THR A 303 18.27 -23.76 22.46
CA THR A 303 16.97 -23.62 21.77
C THR A 303 16.08 -22.51 22.35
N GLN A 304 16.46 -21.90 23.48
CA GLN A 304 15.77 -20.78 24.12
C GLN A 304 16.60 -19.50 24.13
N LEU A 305 17.72 -19.49 23.41
CA LEU A 305 18.67 -18.38 23.40
C LEU A 305 18.40 -17.50 22.18
N TRP A 306 18.05 -16.25 22.43
CA TRP A 306 17.65 -15.26 21.43
C TRP A 306 18.62 -14.09 21.46
N THR A 307 19.05 -13.64 20.28
CA THR A 307 19.96 -12.50 20.18
C THR A 307 19.29 -11.37 19.42
N PHE A 308 19.10 -10.25 20.09
CA PHE A 308 18.77 -8.99 19.44
C PHE A 308 20.06 -8.23 19.18
N HIS A 309 20.31 -7.87 17.93
CA HIS A 309 21.39 -6.95 17.60
C HIS A 309 20.91 -5.52 17.87
N PRO A 310 21.64 -4.73 18.65
CA PRO A 310 21.30 -3.32 18.82
C PRO A 310 21.47 -2.63 17.47
N TYR A 311 20.36 -2.24 16.86
CA TYR A 311 20.37 -1.29 15.76
C TYR A 311 20.34 0.11 16.34
N HIS A 312 21.42 0.85 16.14
CA HIS A 312 21.41 2.29 16.29
C HIS A 312 20.56 2.86 15.14
N LEU A 313 19.39 3.38 15.50
CA LEU A 313 18.63 4.34 14.69
C LEU A 313 19.46 5.61 14.50
#